data_AF-A0A149UXZ5-F1
#
_entry.id   AF-A0A149UXZ5-F1
#
_cell.length_a   1.000
_cell.length_b   1.000
_cell.length_c   1.000
_cell.angle_alpha   90.00
_cell.angle_beta   90.00
_cell.angle_gamma   90.00
#
_symmetry.space_group_name_H-M   'P 1'
#
loop_
_entity.id
_entity.type
_entity.pdbx_description
1 polymer ?
#
loop_
_entity_poly.entity_id
_entity_poly.type
_entity_poly.pdbx_seq_one_letter_code
_entity_poly.pdbx_strand_id
1 'polypeptide(L)'
;MAMTKRLSQTMGQHATACTAAFIARKHADIIRESAAFMRSLEAVWAEEGVDPTDVWTELLRRIEVGDLFLRLNQPPHRKKLNGKAVRPWRISTSKLP
;
A
#
# COMPACT_ATOMS: atom_id res chain seq x y z
N MET A 1 27.56 11.71 1.06
CA MET A 1 27.28 11.94 2.49
C MET A 1 26.50 13.22 2.79
N ALA A 2 26.98 14.43 2.49
CA ALA A 2 26.23 15.67 2.80
C ALA A 2 24.93 15.85 1.97
N MET A 3 24.92 15.37 0.72
CA MET A 3 23.75 15.38 -0.16
C MET A 3 22.65 14.44 0.35
N THR A 4 23.00 13.19 0.61
CA THR A 4 22.13 12.18 1.23
C THR A 4 21.47 12.69 2.52
N LYS A 5 22.25 13.30 3.41
CA LYS A 5 21.72 13.87 4.67
C LYS A 5 20.66 14.94 4.44
N ARG A 6 20.85 15.82 3.44
CA ARG A 6 19.87 16.86 3.09
C ARG A 6 18.60 16.26 2.51
N LEU A 7 18.73 15.29 1.60
CA LEU A 7 17.58 14.62 1.00
C LEU A 7 16.76 13.86 2.04
N SER A 8 17.41 13.10 2.93
CA SER A 8 16.73 12.42 4.04
C SER A 8 16.03 13.40 4.98
N GLN A 9 16.63 14.57 5.24
CA GLN A 9 16.02 15.60 6.08
C GLN A 9 14.78 16.22 5.43
N THR A 10 14.85 16.57 4.14
CA THR A 10 13.70 17.07 3.38
C THR A 10 12.58 16.03 3.31
N MET A 11 12.93 14.77 3.07
CA MET A 11 11.98 13.66 3.10
C MET A 11 11.28 13.52 4.47
N GLY A 12 12.04 13.57 5.56
CA GLY A 12 11.49 13.51 6.91
C GLY A 12 10.58 14.70 7.24
N GLN A 13 10.91 15.90 6.74
CA GLN A 13 10.07 17.09 6.90
C GLN A 13 8.71 16.91 6.23
N HIS A 14 8.67 16.47 4.97
CA HIS A 14 7.41 16.23 4.25
C HIS A 14 6.58 15.10 4.86
N ALA A 15 7.22 14.02 5.32
CA ALA A 15 6.53 12.94 6.03
C ALA A 15 5.83 13.44 7.31
N THR A 16 6.55 14.26 8.09
CA THR A 16 6.02 14.83 9.34
C THR A 16 4.93 15.85 9.06
N ALA A 17 5.11 16.73 8.07
CA ALA A 17 4.13 17.71 7.65
C ALA A 17 2.85 17.07 7.12
N CYS A 18 2.96 15.98 6.35
CA CYS A 18 1.81 15.19 5.90
C CYS A 18 1.02 14.64 7.11
N THR A 19 1.72 14.05 8.08
CA THR A 19 1.09 13.55 9.32
C THR A 19 0.38 14.66 10.09
N ALA A 20 1.02 15.84 10.23
CA ALA A 20 0.42 17.00 10.86
C ALA A 20 -0.83 17.50 10.11
N ALA A 21 -0.80 17.50 8.78
CA ALA A 21 -1.93 17.87 7.93
C ALA A 21 -3.13 16.93 8.10
N PHE A 22 -2.87 15.62 8.24
CA PHE A 22 -3.89 14.62 8.58
C PHE A 22 -4.55 14.90 9.93
N ILE A 23 -3.76 15.14 10.98
CA ILE A 23 -4.26 15.48 12.31
C ILE A 23 -5.12 16.74 12.26
N ALA A 24 -4.68 17.74 11.49
CA ALA A 24 -5.39 19.01 11.30
C ALA A 24 -6.57 18.94 10.32
N ARG A 25 -6.83 17.78 9.69
CA ARG A 25 -7.87 17.57 8.65
C ARG A 25 -7.79 18.57 7.48
N LYS A 26 -6.57 18.97 7.11
CA LYS A 26 -6.33 19.91 5.99
C LYS A 26 -6.08 19.15 4.70
N HIS A 27 -7.16 18.83 3.97
CA HIS A 27 -7.08 18.01 2.75
C HIS A 27 -6.10 18.51 1.69
N ALA A 28 -6.04 19.82 1.45
CA ALA A 28 -5.11 20.40 0.48
C ALA A 28 -3.64 20.17 0.90
N ASP A 29 -3.34 20.33 2.18
CA ASP A 29 -1.99 20.10 2.71
C ASP A 29 -1.63 18.61 2.73
N ILE A 30 -2.59 17.71 2.99
CA ILE A 30 -2.37 16.27 2.89
C ILE A 30 -1.90 15.90 1.48
N ILE A 31 -2.59 16.37 0.44
CA ILE A 31 -2.23 16.09 -0.96
C ILE A 31 -0.85 16.66 -1.27
N ARG A 32 -0.61 17.92 -0.90
CA ARG A 32 0.64 18.63 -1.16
C ARG A 32 1.84 17.96 -0.50
N GLU A 33 1.76 17.70 0.79
CA GLU A 33 2.87 17.11 1.55
C GLU A 33 3.07 15.63 1.21
N SER A 34 2.02 14.88 0.86
CA SER A 34 2.15 13.50 0.37
C SER A 34 2.91 13.45 -0.97
N ALA A 35 2.57 14.33 -1.91
CA ALA A 35 3.27 14.39 -3.20
C ALA A 35 4.74 14.81 -3.02
N ALA A 36 5.01 15.79 -2.16
CA ALA A 36 6.37 16.23 -1.85
C ALA A 36 7.18 15.11 -1.18
N PHE A 37 6.57 14.38 -0.24
CA PHE A 37 7.18 13.21 0.40
C PHE A 37 7.57 12.15 -0.63
N MET A 38 6.65 11.73 -1.51
CA MET A 38 6.96 10.71 -2.53
C MET A 38 8.13 11.13 -3.44
N ARG A 39 8.16 12.38 -3.91
CA ARG A 39 9.28 12.87 -4.74
C ARG A 39 10.62 12.91 -4.00
N SER A 40 10.60 13.33 -2.74
CA SER A 40 11.81 13.34 -1.92
C SER A 40 12.30 11.93 -1.59
N LEU A 41 11.39 10.97 -1.46
CA LEU A 41 11.71 9.56 -1.22
C LEU A 41 12.34 8.92 -2.47
N GLU A 42 11.82 9.20 -3.66
CA GLU A 42 12.44 8.76 -4.93
C GLU A 42 13.88 9.29 -5.09
N ALA A 43 14.13 10.54 -4.69
CA ALA A 43 15.47 11.12 -4.72
C ALA A 43 16.43 10.40 -3.74
N VAL A 44 15.94 9.96 -2.57
CA VAL A 44 16.73 9.16 -1.63
C VAL A 44 17.05 7.78 -2.21
N TRP A 45 16.08 7.12 -2.85
CA TRP A 45 16.32 5.82 -3.51
C TRP A 45 17.41 5.91 -4.57
N ALA A 46 17.35 6.93 -5.43
CA ALA A 46 18.34 7.12 -6.49
C ALA A 46 19.77 7.29 -5.93
N GLU A 47 19.95 8.02 -4.83
CA GLU A 47 21.26 8.18 -4.18
C GLU A 47 21.78 6.89 -3.54
N GLU A 48 20.88 6.01 -3.09
CA GLU A 48 21.22 4.70 -2.51
C GLU A 48 21.34 3.61 -3.59
N GLY A 49 21.22 3.97 -4.88
CA GLY A 49 21.30 3.02 -6.00
C GLY A 49 20.07 2.11 -6.14
N VAL A 50 18.95 2.50 -5.55
CA VAL A 50 17.66 1.81 -5.70
C VAL A 50 16.88 2.46 -6.85
N ASP A 51 16.51 1.68 -7.86
CA ASP A 51 15.66 2.16 -8.95
C ASP A 51 14.23 2.40 -8.43
N PRO A 52 13.66 3.60 -8.56
CA PRO A 52 12.26 3.85 -8.21
C PRO A 52 11.28 2.87 -8.86
N THR A 53 11.59 2.40 -10.07
CA THR A 53 10.78 1.42 -10.81
C THR A 53 10.65 0.10 -10.05
N ASP A 54 11.72 -0.35 -9.38
CA ASP A 54 11.71 -1.59 -8.60
C ASP A 54 10.77 -1.45 -7.40
N VAL A 55 10.80 -0.30 -6.71
CA VAL A 55 9.95 -0.05 -5.55
C VAL A 55 8.48 0.06 -5.96
N TRP A 56 8.18 0.77 -7.06
CA TRP A 56 6.83 0.88 -7.58
C TRP A 56 6.27 -0.47 -8.06
N THR A 57 7.12 -1.29 -8.71
CA THR A 57 6.77 -2.65 -9.14
C THR A 57 6.45 -3.55 -7.94
N GLU A 58 7.26 -3.47 -6.89
CA GLU A 58 7.02 -4.21 -5.66
C GLU A 58 5.70 -3.77 -4.97
N LEU A 59 5.41 -2.47 -4.94
CA LEU A 59 4.15 -1.96 -4.41
C LEU A 59 2.94 -2.50 -5.21
N LEU A 60 3.02 -2.46 -6.54
CA LEU A 60 1.99 -3.00 -7.42
C LEU A 60 1.76 -4.50 -7.16
N ARG A 61 2.83 -5.30 -7.09
CA ARG A 61 2.75 -6.72 -6.76
C ARG A 61 2.00 -6.95 -5.44
N ARG A 62 2.28 -6.16 -4.39
CA ARG A 62 1.60 -6.29 -3.10
C ARG A 62 0.10 -6.00 -3.19
N ILE A 63 -0.29 -5.01 -3.97
CA ILE A 63 -1.69 -4.67 -4.20
C ILE A 63 -2.39 -5.82 -4.93
N GLU A 64 -1.78 -6.36 -5.98
CA GLU A 64 -2.32 -7.47 -6.77
C GLU A 64 -2.48 -8.75 -5.96
N VAL A 65 -1.48 -9.10 -5.15
CA VAL A 65 -1.55 -10.25 -4.24
C VAL A 65 -2.67 -10.07 -3.21
N GLY A 66 -2.79 -8.87 -2.64
CA GLY A 66 -3.88 -8.55 -1.71
C GLY A 66 -5.26 -8.70 -2.34
N ASP A 67 -5.46 -8.19 -3.56
CA ASP A 67 -6.71 -8.32 -4.30
C ASP A 67 -7.02 -9.77 -4.66
N LEU A 68 -6.01 -10.55 -5.07
CA LEU A 68 -6.17 -11.99 -5.32
C LEU A 68 -6.64 -12.72 -4.06
N PHE A 69 -6.01 -12.49 -2.90
CA PHE A 69 -6.43 -13.09 -1.64
C PHE A 69 -7.86 -12.69 -1.26
N LEU A 70 -8.23 -11.43 -1.48
CA LEU A 70 -9.59 -10.96 -1.23
C LEU A 70 -10.59 -11.73 -2.12
N ARG A 71 -10.31 -11.87 -3.42
CA ARG A 71 -11.17 -12.61 -4.36
C ARG A 71 -11.29 -14.09 -4.03
N LEU A 72 -10.20 -14.74 -3.62
CA LEU A 72 -10.22 -16.15 -3.22
C LEU A 72 -10.99 -16.37 -1.91
N ASN A 73 -10.92 -15.42 -0.98
CA ASN A 73 -11.64 -15.47 0.30
C ASN A 73 -13.09 -15.00 0.19
N GLN A 74 -13.46 -14.29 -0.87
CA GLN A 74 -14.86 -13.98 -1.13
C GLN A 74 -15.58 -15.24 -1.59
N PRO A 75 -16.62 -15.70 -0.87
CA PRO A 75 -17.41 -16.82 -1.35
C PRO A 75 -17.95 -16.45 -2.74
N PRO A 76 -17.86 -17.35 -3.74
CA PRO A 76 -18.29 -17.06 -5.09
C PRO A 76 -19.71 -16.51 -5.01
N HIS A 77 -19.91 -15.31 -5.57
CA HIS A 77 -21.17 -14.59 -5.59
C HIS A 77 -22.29 -15.59 -5.85
N ARG A 78 -23.03 -15.98 -4.80
CA ARG A 78 -24.03 -17.04 -4.89
C ARG A 78 -25.19 -16.51 -5.71
N LYS A 79 -25.16 -16.73 -7.03
CA LYS A 79 -26.42 -16.84 -7.77
C LYS A 79 -27.17 -17.96 -7.07
N LYS A 80 -28.33 -17.64 -6.48
CA LYS A 80 -29.26 -18.62 -5.93
C LYS A 80 -29.66 -19.53 -7.10
N LEU A 81 -28.95 -20.62 -7.32
CA LEU A 81 -29.43 -21.72 -8.14
C LEU A 81 -30.64 -22.29 -7.40
N ASN A 82 -31.84 -21.96 -7.87
CA ASN A 82 -33.13 -22.49 -7.41
C ASN A 82 -33.47 -22.23 -5.93
N GLY A 83 -33.26 -21.00 -5.43
CA GLY A 83 -33.81 -20.55 -4.14
C GLY A 83 -33.28 -21.24 -2.87
N LYS A 84 -32.46 -22.28 -3.00
CA LYS A 84 -31.84 -22.97 -1.86
C LYS A 84 -30.44 -22.42 -1.65
N ALA A 85 -30.18 -21.97 -0.41
CA ALA A 85 -28.83 -21.63 0.01
C ALA A 85 -27.96 -22.89 -0.14
N VAL A 86 -26.98 -22.85 -1.05
CA VAL A 86 -25.96 -23.91 -1.14
C VAL A 86 -25.33 -24.08 0.26
N ARG A 87 -24.93 -25.27 0.68
CA ARG A 87 -24.31 -25.42 2.01
C ARG A 87 -22.95 -24.71 2.03
N PRO A 88 -22.49 -24.14 3.16
CA PRO A 88 -21.18 -23.49 3.23
C PRO A 88 -20.09 -24.50 2.84
N TRP A 89 -19.14 -24.08 2.00
CA TRP A 89 -17.90 -24.83 1.83
C TRP A 89 -17.17 -24.81 3.17
N ARG A 90 -17.18 -25.94 3.88
CA ARG A 90 -16.39 -26.12 5.10
C ARG A 90 -15.04 -26.63 4.66
N ILE A 91 -14.01 -25.80 4.73
CA ILE A 91 -12.64 -26.29 4.56
C ILE A 91 -12.37 -27.18 5.76
N SER A 92 -12.45 -28.51 5.57
CA SER A 92 -11.98 -29.47 6.55
C SER A 92 -10.46 -29.46 6.49
N THR A 93 -9.81 -28.51 7.16
CA THR A 93 -8.37 -28.54 7.38
C THR A 93 -8.08 -29.70 8.34
N SER A 94 -8.10 -30.93 7.83
CA SER A 94 -7.86 -32.11 8.67
C SER A 94 -6.40 -32.24 9.10
N LYS A 95 -5.48 -31.43 8.54
CA LYS A 95 -4.07 -31.41 8.91
C LYS A 95 -3.51 -30.00 8.80
N LEU A 96 -3.51 -29.26 9.90
CA LEU A 96 -2.39 -28.40 10.23
C LEU A 96 -1.35 -29.28 10.94
N PRO A 97 -0.08 -29.32 10.49
CA PRO A 97 1.00 -29.89 11.29
C PRO A 97 1.27 -29.03 12.53
#